data_AF-A0A3S1R5B0-F1
#
_entry.id   AF-A0A3S1R5B0-F1
#
_cell.length_a   1.000
_cell.length_b   1.000
_cell.length_c   1.000
_cell.angle_alpha   90.00
_cell.angle_beta   90.00
_cell.angle_gamma   90.00
#
_symmetry.space_group_name_H-M   'P 1'
#
loop_
_entity.id
_entity.type
_entity.pdbx_description
1 polymer ?
#
loop_
_entity_poly.entity_id
_entity_poly.type
_entity_poly.pdbx_seq_one_letter_code
_entity_poly.pdbx_strand_id
1 'polypeptide(L)' 'ESVLSFKSYEKGREKWQGETLHGVWFDEEPPLDIYSEGLTRTNATGGITIVTFTPLLGMSDVVLLFLSAGEVEGMGRG' A
#
# COMPACT_ATOMS: atom_id res chain seq x y z
N GLU A 1 2.66 21.46 -14.53
CA GLU A 1 1.74 21.59 -13.38
C GLU A 1 1.76 20.28 -12.61
N SER A 2 1.71 20.32 -11.28
CA SER A 2 1.68 19.12 -10.42
C SER A 2 0.44 19.18 -9.55
N VAL A 3 -0.32 18.08 -9.50
CA VAL A 3 -1.59 17.99 -8.76
C VAL A 3 -1.50 16.89 -7.71
N LEU A 4 -2.03 17.16 -6.53
CA LEU A 4 -2.19 16.21 -5.45
C LEU A 4 -3.68 16.03 -5.15
N SER A 5 -4.07 14.82 -4.78
CA SER A 5 -5.46 14.47 -4.45
C SER A 5 -5.48 13.60 -3.22
N PHE A 6 -6.45 13.84 -2.35
CA PHE A 6 -6.63 13.10 -1.09
C PHE A 6 -7.84 12.17 -1.21
N LYS A 7 -7.67 10.91 -0.76
CA LYS A 7 -8.72 9.89 -0.73
C LYS A 7 -8.71 9.21 0.64
N SER A 8 -9.89 9.00 1.21
CA SER A 8 -10.05 8.18 2.43
C SER A 8 -10.17 6.70 2.07
N TYR A 9 -9.66 5.81 2.92
CA TYR A 9 -9.79 4.35 2.78
C TYR A 9 -11.22 3.87 3.02
N GLU A 10 -11.99 4.57 3.87
CA GLU A 10 -13.38 4.20 4.22
C GLU A 10 -14.30 4.16 3.01
N LYS A 11 -13.93 4.89 1.94
CA LYS A 11 -14.67 4.91 0.68
C LYS A 11 -14.48 3.65 -0.17
N GLY A 12 -13.62 2.73 0.28
CA GLY A 12 -13.34 1.45 -0.36
C GLY A 12 -12.54 1.55 -1.66
N ARG A 13 -12.13 0.39 -2.18
CA ARG A 13 -11.31 0.26 -3.38
C ARG A 13 -11.93 0.90 -4.62
N GLU A 14 -13.24 0.85 -4.80
CA GLU A 14 -13.90 1.38 -6.01
C GLU A 14 -13.61 2.87 -6.23
N LYS A 15 -13.51 3.66 -5.15
CA LYS A 15 -13.15 5.08 -5.24
C LYS A 15 -11.66 5.31 -5.44
N TRP A 16 -10.84 4.29 -5.26
CA TRP A 16 -9.40 4.34 -5.48
C TRP A 16 -8.99 4.04 -6.92
N GLN A 17 -9.87 3.37 -7.68
CA GLN A 17 -9.72 3.18 -9.12
C GLN A 17 -9.63 4.51 -9.86
N GLY A 18 -8.92 4.52 -10.98
CA GLY A 18 -8.84 5.69 -11.85
C GLY A 18 -7.52 5.76 -12.61
N GLU A 19 -7.11 6.98 -12.91
CA GLU A 19 -5.97 7.28 -13.79
C GLU A 19 -4.64 6.85 -13.21
N THR A 20 -3.65 6.67 -14.08
CA THR A 20 -2.25 6.42 -13.73
C THR A 20 -1.68 7.58 -12.91
N LEU A 21 -0.87 7.28 -11.91
CA LEU A 21 -0.24 8.25 -11.01
C LEU A 21 1.28 8.13 -11.07
N HIS A 22 1.99 9.23 -10.81
CA HIS A 22 3.44 9.22 -10.64
C HIS A 22 3.85 8.87 -9.20
N GLY A 23 2.93 8.98 -8.25
CA GLY A 23 3.17 8.61 -6.87
C GLY A 23 1.87 8.35 -6.10
N VAL A 24 1.95 7.45 -5.14
CA VAL A 24 0.90 7.18 -4.16
C VAL A 24 1.53 7.15 -2.78
N TRP A 25 0.94 7.87 -1.83
CA TRP A 25 1.33 7.81 -0.43
C TRP A 25 0.12 7.40 0.41
N PHE A 26 0.28 6.29 1.11
CA PHE A 26 -0.66 5.77 2.08
C PHE A 26 -0.26 6.25 3.49
N ASP A 27 -1.13 7.04 4.10
CA ASP A 27 -1.05 7.42 5.50
C ASP A 27 -1.84 6.40 6.34
N GLU A 28 -1.20 5.76 7.29
CA GLU A 28 -1.65 4.55 8.00
C GLU A 28 -1.82 3.30 7.10
N GLU A 29 -2.03 2.15 7.74
CA GLU A 29 -2.11 0.85 7.09
C GLU A 29 -3.40 0.71 6.25
N PRO A 30 -3.32 0.65 4.90
CA PRO A 30 -4.50 0.48 4.07
C PRO A 30 -4.94 -0.99 4.01
N PRO A 31 -6.21 -1.27 3.71
CA PRO A 31 -6.61 -2.59 3.21
C PRO A 31 -5.78 -3.03 2.00
N LEU A 32 -5.47 -4.34 1.91
CA LEU A 32 -4.60 -4.90 0.87
C LEU A 32 -5.06 -4.58 -0.57
N ASP A 33 -6.37 -4.53 -0.78
CA ASP A 33 -6.98 -4.30 -2.08
C ASP A 33 -6.83 -2.84 -2.54
N ILE A 34 -6.79 -1.89 -1.61
CA ILE A 34 -6.44 -0.48 -1.82
C ILE A 34 -4.93 -0.33 -2.06
N TYR A 35 -4.09 -1.04 -1.30
CA TYR A 35 -2.64 -1.04 -1.51
C TYR A 35 -2.28 -1.53 -2.93
N SER A 36 -2.87 -2.67 -3.34
CA SER A 36 -2.68 -3.27 -4.66
C SER A 36 -3.17 -2.36 -5.80
N GLU A 37 -4.26 -1.63 -5.58
CA GLU A 37 -4.73 -0.62 -6.52
C GLU A 37 -3.72 0.53 -6.68
N GLY A 38 -3.15 1.02 -5.57
CA GLY A 38 -2.11 2.04 -5.62
C GLY A 38 -0.88 1.61 -6.42
N LEU A 39 -0.40 0.37 -6.20
CA LEU A 39 0.68 -0.23 -6.99
C LEU A 39 0.32 -0.32 -8.48
N THR A 40 -0.91 -0.75 -8.79
CA THR A 40 -1.38 -0.85 -10.18
C THR A 40 -1.37 0.52 -10.87
N ARG A 41 -1.77 1.57 -10.15
CA ARG A 41 -1.83 2.93 -10.68
C ARG A 41 -0.46 3.59 -10.84
N THR A 42 0.57 3.16 -10.11
CA THR A 42 1.96 3.63 -10.30
C THR A 42 2.80 2.76 -11.23
N ASN A 43 2.33 1.55 -11.55
CA ASN A 43 3.08 0.59 -12.38
C ASN A 43 3.42 1.13 -13.78
N ALA A 44 2.46 1.77 -14.46
CA ALA A 44 2.66 2.23 -15.84
C ALA A 44 3.62 3.43 -15.98
N THR A 45 3.86 4.19 -14.90
CA THR A 45 4.78 5.33 -14.87
C THR A 45 6.14 4.99 -14.28
N GLY A 46 6.31 3.79 -13.71
CA GLY A 46 7.44 3.50 -12.82
C GLY A 46 7.43 4.42 -11.59
N GLY A 47 6.25 4.82 -11.15
CA GLY A 47 6.05 5.75 -10.04
C GLY A 47 6.38 5.14 -8.69
N ILE A 48 6.37 5.98 -7.65
CA ILE A 48 6.74 5.58 -6.28
C ILE A 48 5.49 5.34 -5.43
N THR A 49 5.48 4.24 -4.70
CA THR A 49 4.46 3.97 -3.67
C THR A 49 5.09 3.99 -2.29
N ILE A 50 4.52 4.77 -1.37
CA ILE A 50 5.00 4.97 0.00
C ILE A 50 3.87 4.57 0.95
N VAL A 51 4.18 3.86 2.04
CA VAL A 51 3.25 3.61 3.16
C VAL A 51 3.96 4.01 4.45
N THR A 52 3.26 4.75 5.30
CA THR A 52 3.72 5.11 6.65
C THR A 52 2.66 4.70 7.65
N PHE A 53 2.98 3.81 8.59
CA PHE A 53 2.01 3.29 9.55
C PHE A 53 2.69 2.73 10.79
N THR A 54 1.93 2.67 11.89
CA THR A 54 2.33 1.89 13.07
C THR A 54 1.73 0.48 12.93
N PRO A 55 2.51 -0.62 13.04
CA PRO A 55 2.01 -1.98 12.82
C PRO A 55 1.18 -2.48 14.00
N LEU A 56 0.04 -1.85 14.26
CA LEU A 56 -0.85 -2.15 15.37
C LEU A 56 -1.61 -3.47 15.17
N LEU A 57 -1.79 -3.89 13.91
CA LEU A 57 -2.49 -5.13 13.53
C LEU A 57 -1.57 -6.36 13.47
N GLY A 58 -0.29 -6.21 13.83
CA GLY A 58 0.68 -7.29 13.77
C GLY A 58 1.06 -7.64 12.34
N MET A 59 1.02 -8.93 11.99
CA MET A 59 1.42 -9.44 10.66
C MET A 59 0.25 -9.43 9.69
N SER A 60 -0.19 -8.23 9.32
CA SER A 60 -1.19 -8.08 8.28
C SER A 60 -0.65 -8.45 6.90
N ASP A 61 -1.55 -8.65 5.95
CA ASP A 61 -1.16 -8.91 4.56
C ASP A 61 -0.29 -7.79 3.99
N VAL A 62 -0.52 -6.53 4.39
CA VAL A 62 0.31 -5.40 3.95
C VAL A 62 1.69 -5.46 4.58
N VAL A 63 1.80 -5.76 5.89
CA VAL A 63 3.10 -5.91 6.57
C VAL A 63 3.94 -7.01 5.93
N LEU A 64 3.32 -8.14 5.59
CA LEU A 64 4.01 -9.28 4.97
C LEU A 64 4.67 -8.92 3.63
N LEU A 65 4.17 -7.91 2.91
CA LEU A 65 4.79 -7.45 1.65
C LEU A 65 6.14 -6.74 1.85
N PHE A 66 6.43 -6.29 3.07
CA PHE A 66 7.68 -5.59 3.41
C PHE A 66 8.71 -6.51 4.08
N LEU A 67 8.37 -7.78 4.30
CA LEU A 67 9.28 -8.78 4.87
C LEU A 67 9.79 -9.71 3.76
N SER A 68 11.06 -10.10 3.87
CA SER A 68 11.64 -11.15 3.04
C SER A 68 11.15 -12.54 3.45
N ALA A 69 11.23 -13.50 2.53
CA ALA A 69 10.88 -14.89 2.82
C ALA A 69 11.65 -15.45 4.04
N GLY A 70 12.93 -15.10 4.19
CA GLY A 70 13.74 -15.53 5.33
C GLY A 70 13.30 -14.91 6.66
N GLU A 71 12.82 -13.65 6.65
CA GLU A 71 12.27 -13.00 7.83
C GLU A 71 10.96 -13.66 8.25
N VAL A 72 10.09 -14.01 7.30
CA VAL A 72 8.83 -14.72 7.58
C VAL A 72 9.08 -16.12 8.14
N GLU A 73 10.03 -16.88 7.57
CA GLU A 73 10.39 -18.23 8.06
C GLU A 73 10.97 -18.22 9.49
N GLY A 74 11.78 -17.21 9.81
CA GLY A 74 12.38 -17.04 11.14
C GLY A 74 11.35 -16.83 12.25
N MET A 75 10.19 -16.28 11.91
CA MET A 75 9.11 -16.00 12.87
C MET A 75 8.33 -17.24 13.32
N GLY A 76 8.25 -18.29 12.49
CA GLY A 76 7.55 -19.54 12.82
C GLY A 76 8.33 -20.48 13.77
N ARG A 77 9.54 -20.10 14.18
CA ARG A 77 10.43 -20.87 15.06
C ARG A 77 10.47 -20.36 16.51
N GLY A 78 9.50 -19.52 16.90
CA GLY A 78 9.32 -19.04 18.28
C GLY A 78 8.52 -19.99 19.15
#